data_AF-A0A5C4TJ92-F1
#
_entry.id   AF-A0A5C4TJ92-F1
#
_cell.length_a   1.000
_cell.length_b   1.000
_cell.length_c   1.000
_cell.angle_alpha   90.00
_cell.angle_beta   90.00
_cell.angle_gamma   90.00
#
_symmetry.space_group_name_H-M   'P 1'
#
loop_
_entity.id
_entity.type
_entity.pdbx_description
1 polymer ?
#
loop_
_entity_poly.entity_id
_entity_poly.type
_entity_poly.pdbx_seq_one_letter_code
_entity_poly.pdbx_strand_id
1 'polypeptide(L)'
;MSPKQFFQQAQAEHVIPNTAELQSSFQFGVEADELAKLILTGKKTAPTSQYVQGEDNLPGKKAYDVILDSQDQPVCIIQNDQVSVVNYLDVDEQHAFAEGEGDRTLASWRKAHDEFFTEECKSEGTTFDPATAKVALEKFHLVYPK
;
A
#
# COMPACT_ATOMS: atom_id res chain seq x y z
N MET A 1 18.60 -11.51 0.21
CA MET A 1 18.56 -11.21 -1.24
C MET A 1 18.09 -9.77 -1.38
N SER A 2 18.64 -8.94 -2.27
CA SER A 2 18.17 -7.55 -2.37
C SER A 2 16.82 -7.45 -3.10
N PRO A 3 16.02 -6.38 -2.89
CA PRO A 3 14.75 -6.18 -3.60
C PRO A 3 14.90 -6.22 -5.12
N LYS A 4 15.98 -5.62 -5.64
CA LYS A 4 16.32 -5.66 -7.07
C LYS A 4 16.59 -7.08 -7.57
N GLN A 5 17.32 -7.89 -6.79
CA GLN A 5 17.59 -9.28 -7.14
C GLN A 5 16.31 -10.13 -7.12
N PHE A 6 15.44 -9.91 -6.14
CA PHE A 6 14.15 -10.58 -6.04
C PHE A 6 13.22 -10.24 -7.22
N PHE A 7 13.18 -8.96 -7.62
CA PHE A 7 12.47 -8.51 -8.81
C PHE A 7 13.01 -9.15 -10.10
N GLN A 8 14.34 -9.17 -10.26
CA GLN A 8 14.99 -9.81 -11.40
C GLN A 8 14.77 -11.32 -11.44
N GLN A 9 14.63 -11.97 -10.28
CA GLN A 9 14.25 -13.38 -10.21
C GLN A 9 12.84 -13.59 -10.79
N ALA A 10 11.86 -12.77 -10.41
CA ALA A 10 10.51 -12.86 -10.98
C ALA A 10 10.48 -12.62 -12.51
N GLN A 11 11.37 -11.77 -13.04
CA GLN A 11 11.56 -11.60 -14.48
C GLN A 11 12.17 -12.85 -15.14
N ALA A 12 13.23 -13.42 -14.54
CA ALA A 12 13.88 -14.63 -15.03
C ALA A 12 12.96 -15.85 -15.02
N GLU A 13 12.04 -15.92 -14.06
CA GLU A 13 10.98 -16.94 -13.98
C GLU A 13 9.78 -16.65 -14.91
N HIS A 14 9.83 -15.55 -15.67
CA HIS A 14 8.76 -15.10 -16.57
C HIS A 14 7.41 -14.88 -15.88
N VAL A 15 7.42 -14.57 -14.57
CA VAL A 15 6.23 -14.23 -13.80
C VAL A 15 5.78 -12.80 -14.11
N ILE A 16 6.73 -11.90 -14.32
CA ILE A 16 6.52 -10.52 -14.78
C ILE A 16 7.32 -10.26 -16.07
N PRO A 17 6.94 -9.28 -16.91
CA PRO A 17 7.67 -8.97 -18.13
C PRO A 17 9.13 -8.56 -17.87
N ASN A 18 10.05 -8.96 -18.74
CA ASN A 18 11.45 -8.51 -18.69
C ASN A 18 11.62 -7.00 -18.93
N THR A 19 10.60 -6.34 -19.47
CA THR A 19 10.53 -4.89 -19.65
C THR A 19 9.88 -4.19 -18.46
N ALA A 20 9.41 -4.92 -17.45
CA ALA A 20 8.89 -4.31 -16.24
C ALA A 20 10.01 -3.60 -15.48
N GLU A 21 9.69 -2.44 -14.92
CA GLU A 21 10.62 -1.66 -14.10
C GLU A 21 10.14 -1.70 -12.65
N LEU A 22 11.10 -1.85 -11.74
CA LEU A 22 10.85 -1.73 -10.30
C LEU A 22 10.71 -0.25 -9.97
N GLN A 23 9.54 0.14 -9.46
CA GLN A 23 9.27 1.52 -9.06
C GLN A 23 9.83 1.79 -7.67
N SER A 24 9.41 1.01 -6.66
CA SER A 24 9.86 1.21 -5.29
C SER A 24 9.97 -0.10 -4.50
N SER A 25 10.55 -0.01 -3.30
CA SER A 25 10.60 -1.11 -2.34
C SER A 25 10.38 -0.56 -0.94
N PHE A 26 9.36 -1.02 -0.25
CA PHE A 26 8.93 -0.43 1.03
C PHE A 26 8.23 -1.44 1.94
N GLN A 27 8.13 -1.07 3.22
CA GLN A 27 7.34 -1.78 4.23
C GLN A 27 5.97 -1.12 4.36
N PHE A 28 4.92 -1.89 4.56
CA PHE A 28 3.61 -1.33 4.87
C PHE A 28 3.50 -1.03 6.36
N GLY A 29 2.96 0.15 6.70
CA GLY A 29 2.46 0.49 8.03
C GLY A 29 3.44 0.24 9.18
N VAL A 30 2.89 0.05 10.39
CA VAL A 30 3.66 -0.21 11.62
C VAL A 30 3.96 -1.71 11.79
N GLU A 31 3.08 -2.58 11.31
CA GLU A 31 3.17 -4.04 11.46
C GLU A 31 3.53 -4.71 10.11
N ALA A 32 4.71 -4.39 9.59
CA ALA A 32 5.15 -4.77 8.23
C ALA A 32 4.99 -6.27 7.91
N ASP A 33 5.34 -7.15 8.85
CA ASP A 33 5.27 -8.61 8.67
C ASP A 33 3.82 -9.09 8.52
N GLU A 34 2.90 -8.58 9.33
CA GLU A 34 1.49 -8.94 9.28
C GLU A 34 0.85 -8.44 7.99
N LEU A 35 1.15 -7.19 7.60
CA LEU A 35 0.61 -6.58 6.39
C LEU A 35 1.12 -7.29 5.13
N ALA A 36 2.41 -7.64 5.07
CA ALA A 36 2.96 -8.43 3.97
C ALA A 36 2.29 -9.81 3.87
N LYS A 37 1.96 -10.44 5.01
CA LYS A 37 1.22 -11.71 5.02
C LYS A 37 -0.23 -11.56 4.53
N LEU A 38 -0.90 -10.45 4.83
CA LEU A 38 -2.24 -10.18 4.31
C LEU A 38 -2.23 -10.03 2.78
N ILE A 39 -1.18 -9.45 2.22
CA ILE A 39 -0.98 -9.35 0.76
C ILE A 39 -0.76 -10.73 0.15
N LEU A 40 0.15 -11.53 0.73
CA LEU A 40 0.42 -12.90 0.29
C LEU A 40 -0.83 -13.79 0.30
N THR A 41 -1.75 -13.56 1.24
CA THR A 41 -3.01 -14.31 1.33
C THR A 41 -4.16 -13.71 0.52
N GLY A 42 -3.89 -12.64 -0.24
CA GLY A 42 -4.89 -11.94 -1.08
C GLY A 42 -5.96 -11.18 -0.29
N LYS A 43 -5.74 -10.94 1.00
CA LYS A 43 -6.69 -10.21 1.87
C LYS A 43 -6.54 -8.70 1.76
N LYS A 44 -5.29 -8.20 1.70
CA LYS A 44 -4.96 -6.79 1.51
C LYS A 44 -4.65 -6.55 0.04
N THR A 45 -5.48 -5.73 -0.61
CA THR A 45 -5.37 -5.40 -2.04
C THR A 45 -5.62 -3.91 -2.33
N ALA A 46 -6.00 -3.13 -1.32
CA ALA A 46 -6.36 -1.73 -1.48
C ALA A 46 -5.80 -0.90 -0.32
N PRO A 47 -4.54 -0.47 -0.38
CA PRO A 47 -3.94 0.34 0.67
C PRO A 47 -4.44 1.80 0.57
N THR A 48 -4.29 2.51 1.68
CA THR A 48 -4.60 3.93 1.78
C THR A 48 -3.36 4.73 2.20
N SER A 49 -3.14 5.87 1.56
CA SER A 49 -2.12 6.86 1.97
C SER A 49 -2.71 8.27 2.02
N GLN A 50 -2.10 9.16 2.81
CA GLN A 50 -2.50 10.56 2.82
C GLN A 50 -2.16 11.20 1.47
N TYR A 51 -3.05 12.05 0.95
CA TYR A 51 -2.81 12.80 -0.28
C TYR A 51 -2.59 14.28 0.02
N VAL A 52 -1.39 14.76 -0.29
CA VAL A 52 -1.02 16.18 -0.24
C VAL A 52 -0.93 16.73 -1.66
N GLN A 53 -1.69 17.79 -1.95
CA GLN A 53 -1.71 18.38 -3.28
C GLN A 53 -0.34 18.95 -3.64
N GLY A 54 0.19 18.52 -4.79
CA GLY A 54 1.50 18.96 -5.29
C GLY A 54 2.64 18.00 -4.95
N GLU A 55 2.38 16.94 -4.17
CA GLU A 55 3.30 15.82 -4.03
C GLU A 55 3.10 14.82 -5.18
N ASP A 56 4.18 14.47 -5.86
CA ASP A 56 4.19 13.56 -7.02
C ASP A 56 4.55 12.13 -6.55
N ASN A 57 3.88 11.68 -5.49
CA ASN A 57 4.21 10.46 -4.74
C ASN A 57 3.26 9.28 -5.05
N LEU A 58 2.30 9.46 -5.94
CA LEU A 58 1.34 8.40 -6.28
C LEU A 58 1.95 7.39 -7.25
N PRO A 59 1.72 6.09 -7.04
CA PRO A 59 2.29 5.07 -7.91
C PRO A 59 1.73 5.19 -9.32
N GLY A 60 2.62 4.99 -10.30
CA GLY A 60 2.24 4.93 -11.70
C GLY A 60 1.25 3.78 -11.98
N LYS A 61 0.42 3.94 -13.01
CA LYS A 61 -0.42 2.84 -13.49
C LYS A 61 0.47 1.69 -13.96
N LYS A 62 0.19 0.46 -13.51
CA LYS A 62 1.00 -0.76 -13.77
C LYS A 62 2.40 -0.73 -13.15
N ALA A 63 2.66 0.18 -12.22
CA ALA A 63 3.90 0.16 -11.47
C ALA A 63 4.04 -1.14 -10.69
N TYR A 64 5.28 -1.63 -10.57
CA TYR A 64 5.60 -2.78 -9.75
C TYR A 64 6.43 -2.34 -8.55
N ASP A 65 6.04 -2.82 -7.38
CA ASP A 65 6.69 -2.52 -6.13
C ASP A 65 7.03 -3.82 -5.40
N VAL A 66 8.17 -3.83 -4.71
CA VAL A 66 8.58 -4.94 -3.85
C VAL A 66 8.21 -4.62 -2.42
N ILE A 67 7.44 -5.50 -1.79
CA ILE A 67 7.05 -5.35 -0.38
C ILE A 67 8.07 -6.04 0.50
N LEU A 68 8.50 -5.32 1.54
CA LEU A 68 9.50 -5.76 2.50
C LEU A 68 8.84 -6.17 3.82
N ASP A 69 9.47 -7.11 4.53
CA ASP A 69 9.18 -7.38 5.93
C ASP A 69 9.89 -6.36 6.86
N SER A 70 9.68 -6.49 8.16
CA SER A 70 10.28 -5.66 9.20
C SER A 70 11.82 -5.74 9.26
N GLN A 71 12.43 -6.71 8.59
CA GLN A 71 13.88 -6.92 8.50
C GLN A 71 14.44 -6.48 7.13
N ASP A 72 13.68 -5.67 6.38
CA ASP A 72 14.02 -5.21 5.03
C ASP A 72 14.27 -6.34 4.03
N GLN A 73 13.70 -7.54 4.27
CA GLN A 73 13.77 -8.64 3.32
C GLN A 73 12.57 -8.62 2.37
N PRO A 74 12.78 -8.84 1.07
CA PRO A 74 11.70 -8.86 0.10
C PRO A 74 10.78 -10.06 0.31
N VAL A 75 9.49 -9.79 0.43
CA VAL A 75 8.44 -10.79 0.69
C VAL A 75 7.64 -11.08 -0.58
N CYS A 76 7.20 -10.03 -1.27
CA CYS A 76 6.38 -10.17 -2.46
C CYS A 76 6.53 -8.99 -3.42
N ILE A 77 6.01 -9.18 -4.64
CA ILE A 77 5.89 -8.13 -5.66
C ILE A 77 4.40 -7.93 -5.91
N ILE A 78 4.00 -6.66 -5.91
CA ILE A 78 2.65 -6.24 -6.29
C ILE A 78 2.69 -5.43 -7.58
N GLN A 79 1.57 -5.39 -8.29
CA GLN A 79 1.36 -4.46 -9.40
C GLN A 79 0.15 -3.57 -9.13
N ASN A 80 0.34 -2.26 -9.21
CA ASN A 80 -0.72 -1.28 -9.04
C ASN A 80 -1.62 -1.21 -10.28
N ASP A 81 -2.92 -1.40 -10.07
CA ASP A 81 -3.96 -1.40 -11.10
C ASP A 81 -4.60 -0.02 -11.28
N GLN A 82 -4.82 0.68 -10.16
CA GLN A 82 -5.56 1.93 -10.11
C GLN A 82 -5.18 2.76 -8.89
N VAL A 83 -5.15 4.08 -9.08
CA VAL A 83 -5.13 5.06 -8.00
C VAL A 83 -6.32 6.01 -8.16
N SER A 84 -6.95 6.37 -7.05
CA SER A 84 -7.99 7.41 -7.01
C SER A 84 -7.82 8.26 -5.76
N VAL A 85 -8.07 9.56 -5.86
CA VAL A 85 -8.02 10.47 -4.72
C VAL A 85 -9.44 10.84 -4.33
N VAL A 86 -9.78 10.65 -3.06
CA VAL A 86 -11.11 10.98 -2.50
C VAL A 86 -10.94 11.81 -1.22
N ASN A 87 -12.03 12.41 -0.75
CA ASN A 87 -12.02 12.94 0.60
C ASN A 87 -11.97 11.78 1.59
N TYR A 88 -11.25 11.95 2.69
CA TYR A 88 -11.10 10.89 3.69
C TYR A 88 -12.46 10.34 4.14
N LEU A 89 -13.43 11.21 4.42
CA LEU A 89 -14.77 10.79 4.85
C LEU A 89 -15.60 10.05 3.78
N ASP A 90 -15.20 10.11 2.51
CA ASP A 90 -15.89 9.43 1.41
C ASP A 90 -15.40 7.99 1.18
N VAL A 91 -14.40 7.52 1.93
CA VAL A 91 -13.96 6.11 1.86
C VAL A 91 -15.09 5.18 2.31
N ASP A 92 -15.40 4.21 1.45
CA ASP A 92 -16.52 3.29 1.62
C ASP A 92 -16.11 1.96 2.27
N GLU A 93 -17.14 1.17 2.61
CA GLU A 93 -16.97 -0.17 3.20
C GLU A 93 -16.25 -1.14 2.25
N GLN A 94 -16.39 -0.95 0.93
CA GLN A 94 -15.75 -1.83 -0.05
C GLN A 94 -14.23 -1.66 -0.02
N HIS A 95 -13.74 -0.42 0.05
CA HIS A 95 -12.33 -0.11 0.20
C HIS A 95 -11.80 -0.60 1.55
N ALA A 96 -12.48 -0.25 2.65
CA ALA A 96 -12.08 -0.69 3.98
C ALA A 96 -12.00 -2.24 4.10
N PHE A 97 -12.91 -2.96 3.45
CA PHE A 97 -12.86 -4.42 3.40
C PHE A 97 -11.65 -4.93 2.60
N ALA A 98 -11.30 -4.27 1.50
CA ALA A 98 -10.18 -4.62 0.62
C ALA A 98 -8.80 -4.21 1.18
N GLU A 99 -8.75 -3.25 2.11
CA GLU A 99 -7.55 -2.95 2.93
C GLU A 99 -7.14 -4.19 3.75
N GLY A 100 -8.11 -5.00 4.17
CA GLY A 100 -7.88 -6.38 4.63
C GLY A 100 -7.43 -6.54 6.08
N GLU A 101 -7.27 -5.44 6.80
CA GLU A 101 -6.80 -5.40 8.19
C GLU A 101 -7.94 -5.57 9.21
N GLY A 102 -7.59 -6.03 10.41
CA GLY A 102 -8.53 -6.17 11.53
C GLY A 102 -9.77 -7.00 11.20
N ASP A 103 -10.95 -6.48 11.58
CA ASP A 103 -12.25 -7.10 11.30
C ASP A 103 -12.83 -6.71 9.92
N ARG A 104 -12.09 -5.93 9.12
CA ARG A 104 -12.44 -5.50 7.76
C ARG A 104 -13.73 -4.68 7.68
N THR A 105 -14.07 -3.96 8.74
CA THR A 105 -15.20 -3.03 8.78
C THR A 105 -14.72 -1.58 8.55
N LEU A 106 -15.59 -0.74 8.00
CA LEU A 106 -15.29 0.69 7.85
C LEU A 106 -15.07 1.38 9.19
N ALA A 107 -15.74 0.93 10.26
CA ALA A 107 -15.59 1.50 11.59
C ALA A 107 -14.20 1.25 12.18
N SER A 108 -13.67 0.02 12.09
CA SER A 108 -12.31 -0.28 12.56
C SER A 108 -11.25 0.38 11.68
N TRP A 109 -11.47 0.38 10.36
CA TRP A 109 -10.62 1.08 9.40
C TRP A 109 -10.50 2.56 9.75
N ARG A 110 -11.63 3.24 9.99
CA ARG A 110 -11.67 4.68 10.32
C ARG A 110 -10.90 4.98 11.59
N LYS A 111 -11.11 4.16 12.63
CA LYS A 111 -10.41 4.32 13.90
C LYS A 111 -8.89 4.18 13.73
N ALA A 112 -8.44 3.14 13.02
CA ALA A 112 -7.02 2.89 12.80
C ALA A 112 -6.36 4.02 11.98
N HIS A 113 -7.03 4.51 10.94
CA HIS A 113 -6.51 5.58 10.09
C HIS A 113 -6.56 6.96 10.77
N ASP A 114 -7.54 7.23 11.63
CA ASP A 114 -7.54 8.44 12.45
C ASP A 114 -6.32 8.47 13.37
N GLU A 115 -5.99 7.35 14.02
CA GLU A 115 -4.81 7.23 14.88
C GLU A 115 -3.50 7.35 14.08
N PHE A 116 -3.40 6.64 12.95
CA PHE A 116 -2.22 6.63 12.09
C PHE A 116 -1.93 8.02 11.50
N PHE A 117 -2.88 8.64 10.78
CA PHE A 117 -2.66 9.93 10.14
C PHE A 117 -2.48 11.07 11.15
N THR A 118 -3.10 10.98 12.33
CA THR A 118 -2.86 11.96 13.41
C THR A 118 -1.41 11.92 13.86
N GLU A 119 -0.83 10.74 14.10
CA GLU A 119 0.57 10.64 14.51
C GLU A 119 1.54 10.98 13.37
N GLU A 120 1.22 10.61 12.13
CA GLU A 120 1.99 11.01 10.93
C GLU A 120 2.06 12.53 10.79
N CYS A 121 0.90 13.22 10.71
CA CYS A 121 0.83 14.68 10.62
C CYS A 121 1.55 15.36 11.80
N LYS A 122 1.38 14.85 13.02
CA LYS A 122 2.05 15.39 14.21
C LYS A 122 3.56 15.26 14.14
N SER A 123 4.09 14.18 13.56
CA SER A 123 5.54 14.00 13.35
C SER A 123 6.11 15.02 12.36
N GLU A 124 5.27 15.49 11.43
CA GLU A 124 5.60 16.51 10.43
C GLU A 124 5.29 17.94 10.92
N GLY A 125 4.80 18.10 12.15
CA GLY A 125 4.42 19.40 12.71
C GLY A 125 3.11 19.98 12.14
N THR A 126 2.28 19.15 11.51
CA THR A 126 0.95 19.50 11.00
C THR A 126 -0.16 18.87 11.86
N THR A 127 -1.41 19.01 11.44
CA THR A 127 -2.56 18.43 12.15
C THR A 127 -3.46 17.75 11.14
N PHE A 128 -3.81 16.49 11.42
CA PHE A 128 -4.79 15.77 10.62
C PHE A 128 -6.20 16.30 10.90
N ASP A 129 -6.88 16.77 9.87
CA ASP A 129 -8.29 17.14 9.93
C ASP A 129 -9.11 16.22 9.00
N PRO A 130 -9.84 15.25 9.54
CA PRO A 130 -10.68 14.35 8.76
C PRO A 130 -11.67 15.05 7.82
N ALA A 131 -12.14 16.25 8.16
CA ALA A 131 -13.15 16.97 7.37
C ALA A 131 -12.59 17.58 6.09
N THR A 132 -11.28 17.82 6.02
CA THR A 132 -10.61 18.45 4.87
C THR A 132 -9.56 17.55 4.23
N ALA A 133 -9.13 16.50 4.93
CA ALA A 133 -8.15 15.55 4.44
C ALA A 133 -8.61 14.82 3.17
N LYS A 134 -7.65 14.60 2.29
CA LYS A 134 -7.78 13.72 1.13
C LYS A 134 -6.84 12.54 1.30
N VAL A 135 -7.26 11.41 0.75
CA VAL A 135 -6.49 10.17 0.74
C VAL A 135 -6.41 9.63 -0.68
N ALA A 136 -5.30 8.98 -0.98
CA ALA A 136 -5.15 8.16 -2.16
C ALA A 136 -5.54 6.72 -1.83
N LEU A 137 -6.47 6.21 -2.61
CA LEU A 137 -6.91 4.82 -2.59
C LEU A 137 -6.26 4.12 -3.77
N GLU A 138 -5.47 3.10 -3.48
CA GLU A 138 -4.88 2.26 -4.52
C GLU A 138 -5.63 0.94 -4.62
N LYS A 139 -5.48 0.28 -5.77
CA LYS A 139 -5.85 -1.12 -5.96
C LYS A 139 -4.69 -1.81 -6.62
N PHE A 140 -4.23 -2.90 -6.04
CA PHE A 140 -3.15 -3.71 -6.60
C PHE A 140 -3.52 -5.19 -6.55
N HIS A 141 -2.71 -5.99 -7.24
CA HIS A 141 -2.71 -7.43 -7.06
C HIS A 141 -1.29 -7.96 -6.81
N LEU A 142 -1.20 -9.05 -6.06
CA LEU A 142 0.02 -9.84 -5.90
C LEU A 142 0.41 -10.46 -7.25
N VAL A 143 1.67 -10.31 -7.64
CA VAL A 143 2.22 -10.95 -8.85
C VAL A 143 3.26 -12.01 -8.55
N TYR A 144 3.96 -11.93 -7.42
CA TYR A 144 5.00 -12.88 -7.03
C TYR A 144 5.18 -12.93 -5.50
N PRO A 145 5.40 -14.10 -4.88
CA PRO A 145 5.38 -15.45 -5.45
C PRO A 145 3.97 -15.88 -5.90
N LYS A 146 3.89 -16.91 -6.75
CA LYS A 146 2.62 -17.53 -7.19
C LYS A 146 2.19 -18.68 -6.28
#